data_AF-A0A813LWF5-F1
#
_entry.id   AF-A0A813LWF5-F1
#
_cell.length_a   1.000
_cell.length_b   1.000
_cell.length_c   1.000
_cell.angle_alpha   90.00
_cell.angle_beta   90.00
_cell.angle_gamma   90.00
#
_symmetry.space_group_name_H-M   'P 1'
#
loop_
_entity.id
_entity.type
_entity.pdbx_description
1 polymer ?
#
loop_
_entity_poly.entity_id
_entity_poly.type
_entity_poly.pdbx_seq_one_letter_code
_entity_poly.pdbx_strand_id
1 'polypeptide(L)'
;MPKSRRNKVIALTKVKKRPKEVKDKLIDEIRECCEKYSRMYLLSMENERNNFLQVVRQKLRPGRLICAKNKVMQLALGTTKECECQDNVHKIAEMISGHCALLFTDQSPADVESFFAEYRPIDFARSGATAKHEVILPKGIDALAKLPHSVEAQLRQLGLPTAEGCQDPFAG
;
A
#
# COMPACT_ATOMS: atom_id res chain seq x y z
N MET A 1 19.71 16.80 -37.30
CA MET A 1 19.64 17.62 -36.07
C MET A 1 19.47 16.71 -34.85
N PRO A 2 20.29 16.84 -33.78
CA PRO A 2 20.02 16.12 -32.55
C PRO A 2 18.68 16.59 -31.95
N LYS A 3 17.77 15.65 -31.65
CA LYS A 3 16.46 15.95 -31.06
C LYS A 3 16.65 16.80 -29.79
N SER A 4 15.87 17.88 -29.67
CA SER A 4 15.83 18.75 -28.48
C SER A 4 15.86 17.91 -27.20
N ARG A 5 16.97 17.99 -26.45
CA ARG A 5 17.16 17.30 -25.17
C ARG A 5 16.89 18.30 -24.05
N ARG A 6 15.85 18.05 -23.26
CA ARG A 6 15.57 18.84 -22.04
C ARG A 6 16.67 18.61 -21.01
N ASN A 7 17.04 19.65 -20.27
CA ASN A 7 18.02 19.54 -19.20
C ASN A 7 17.49 18.56 -18.13
N LYS A 8 18.32 17.59 -17.74
CA LYS A 8 17.98 16.61 -16.73
C LYS A 8 18.67 17.02 -15.43
N VAL A 9 17.88 17.46 -14.45
CA VAL A 9 18.39 17.76 -13.11
C VAL A 9 18.96 16.47 -12.50
N ILE A 10 20.25 16.47 -12.17
CA ILE A 10 20.94 15.34 -11.54
C ILE A 10 20.98 15.60 -10.03
N ALA A 11 20.31 14.74 -9.26
CA ALA A 11 20.35 14.79 -7.81
C ALA A 11 21.59 14.09 -7.26
N LEU A 12 22.31 14.73 -6.32
CA LEU A 12 23.51 14.17 -5.65
C LEU A 12 23.15 13.30 -4.43
N THR A 13 22.02 12.60 -4.48
CA THR A 13 21.55 11.75 -3.38
C THR A 13 22.35 10.45 -3.29
N LYS A 14 22.53 9.92 -2.07
CA LYS A 14 23.20 8.62 -1.84
C LYS A 14 22.45 7.41 -2.42
N VAL A 15 21.15 7.56 -2.70
CA VAL A 15 20.30 6.45 -3.16
C VAL A 15 20.57 6.12 -4.63
N LYS A 16 21.00 4.89 -4.88
CA LYS A 16 21.21 4.34 -6.23
C LYS A 16 19.99 3.55 -6.68
N LYS A 17 19.84 3.40 -8.00
CA LYS A 17 18.82 2.52 -8.59
C LYS A 17 19.05 1.08 -8.13
N ARG A 18 17.98 0.38 -7.76
CA ARG A 18 18.06 -1.03 -7.38
C ARG A 18 18.48 -1.87 -8.60
N PRO A 19 19.49 -2.76 -8.46
CA PRO A 19 19.95 -3.60 -9.55
C PRO A 19 18.93 -4.69 -9.88
N LYS A 20 19.06 -5.28 -11.07
CA LYS A 20 18.17 -6.37 -11.54
C LYS A 20 18.24 -7.61 -10.64
N GLU A 21 19.42 -7.91 -10.12
CA GLU A 21 19.70 -9.02 -9.21
C GLU A 21 18.77 -9.09 -7.99
N VAL A 22 18.25 -7.94 -7.52
CA VAL A 22 17.28 -7.91 -6.40
C VAL A 22 15.96 -8.56 -6.78
N LYS A 23 15.56 -8.47 -8.06
CA LYS A 23 14.35 -9.13 -8.57
C LYS A 23 14.56 -10.61 -8.74
N ASP A 24 15.75 -11.01 -9.18
CA ASP A 24 16.10 -12.41 -9.38
C ASP A 24 16.11 -13.14 -8.02
N LYS A 25 16.74 -12.54 -7.00
CA LYS A 25 16.67 -13.02 -5.60
C LYS A 25 15.26 -13.14 -5.06
N LEU A 26 14.37 -12.22 -5.45
CA LEU A 26 12.97 -12.26 -5.02
C LEU A 26 12.19 -13.40 -5.68
N ILE A 27 12.53 -13.75 -6.92
CA ILE A 27 11.97 -14.90 -7.62
C ILE A 27 12.42 -16.18 -6.92
N ASP A 28 13.71 -16.30 -6.62
CA ASP A 28 14.26 -17.45 -5.92
C ASP A 28 13.63 -17.60 -4.52
N GLU A 29 13.49 -16.50 -3.77
CA GLU A 29 12.82 -16.49 -2.47
C GLU A 29 11.37 -16.99 -2.54
N ILE A 30 10.61 -16.61 -3.58
CA ILE A 30 9.23 -17.08 -3.77
C ILE A 30 9.23 -18.60 -4.01
N ARG A 31 10.15 -19.11 -4.83
CA ARG A 31 10.25 -20.55 -5.14
C ARG A 31 10.61 -21.36 -3.91
N GLU A 32 11.61 -20.91 -3.13
CA GLU A 32 11.97 -21.51 -1.85
C GLU A 32 10.79 -21.52 -0.87
N CYS A 33 9.99 -20.44 -0.83
CA CYS A 33 8.80 -20.39 0.03
C CYS A 33 7.69 -21.35 -0.45
N CYS A 34 7.54 -21.56 -1.75
CA CYS A 34 6.59 -22.54 -2.29
C CYS A 34 6.93 -23.97 -1.86
N GLU A 35 8.22 -24.30 -1.76
CA GLU A 35 8.67 -25.62 -1.30
C GLU A 35 8.60 -25.76 0.23
N LYS A 36 8.89 -24.68 0.96
CA LYS A 36 9.01 -24.70 2.42
C LYS A 36 7.66 -24.74 3.15
N TYR A 37 6.66 -23.99 2.66
CA TYR A 37 5.38 -23.85 3.35
C TYR A 37 4.32 -24.72 2.70
N SER A 38 3.44 -25.27 3.53
CA SER A 38 2.38 -26.17 3.06
C SER A 38 1.21 -25.44 2.40
N ARG A 39 1.01 -24.14 2.64
CA ARG A 39 -0.08 -23.35 2.05
C ARG A 39 0.39 -21.98 1.54
N MET A 40 -0.24 -21.55 0.45
CA MET A 40 -0.05 -20.24 -0.15
C MET A 40 -1.41 -19.54 -0.32
N TYR A 41 -1.47 -18.27 0.04
CA TYR A 41 -2.66 -17.42 -0.09
C TYR A 41 -2.36 -16.20 -0.96
N LEU A 42 -3.31 -15.84 -1.82
CA LEU A 42 -3.29 -14.60 -2.57
C LEU A 42 -4.13 -13.55 -1.82
N LEU A 43 -3.49 -12.47 -1.41
CA LEU A 43 -4.13 -11.38 -0.70
C LEU A 43 -4.35 -10.20 -1.64
N SER A 44 -5.59 -9.74 -1.76
CA SER A 44 -5.89 -8.42 -2.32
C SER A 44 -5.73 -7.37 -1.21
N MET A 45 -5.00 -6.30 -1.50
CA MET A 45 -4.73 -5.24 -0.53
C MET A 45 -5.30 -3.92 -1.02
N GLU A 46 -5.94 -3.18 -0.12
CA GLU A 46 -6.42 -1.83 -0.36
C GLU A 46 -5.86 -0.89 0.72
N ASN A 47 -5.48 0.32 0.31
CA ASN A 47 -4.93 1.35 1.19
C ASN A 47 -3.74 0.85 2.07
N GLU A 48 -2.86 0.05 1.50
CA GLU A 48 -1.76 -0.58 2.22
C GLU A 48 -0.69 0.43 2.64
N ARG A 49 -0.25 0.36 3.91
CA ARG A 49 0.91 1.13 4.41
C ARG A 49 1.98 0.22 4.96
N ASN A 50 3.24 0.63 4.77
CA ASN A 50 4.40 -0.13 5.24
C ASN A 50 4.34 -0.46 6.73
N ASN A 51 3.85 0.46 7.57
CA ASN A 51 3.75 0.25 9.01
C ASN A 51 2.77 -0.89 9.34
N PHE A 52 1.61 -0.92 8.69
CA PHE A 52 0.62 -2.00 8.88
C PHE A 52 1.13 -3.33 8.34
N LEU A 53 1.78 -3.33 7.17
CA LEU A 53 2.39 -4.54 6.61
C LEU A 53 3.50 -5.10 7.50
N GLN A 54 4.25 -4.25 8.19
CA GLN A 54 5.25 -4.71 9.17
C GLN A 54 4.60 -5.42 10.36
N VAL A 55 3.47 -4.91 10.88
CA VAL A 55 2.71 -5.57 11.95
C VAL A 55 2.18 -6.91 11.47
N VAL A 56 1.58 -6.97 10.28
CA VAL A 56 1.10 -8.23 9.68
C VAL A 56 2.25 -9.24 9.54
N ARG A 57 3.41 -8.81 9.02
CA ARG A 57 4.60 -9.67 8.90
C ARG A 57 5.15 -10.18 10.23
N GLN A 58 4.97 -9.43 11.32
CA GLN A 58 5.39 -9.88 12.64
C GLN A 58 4.42 -10.90 13.22
N LYS A 59 3.10 -10.64 13.08
CA LYS A 59 2.05 -11.51 13.62
C LYS A 59 1.92 -12.84 12.87
N LEU A 60 2.17 -12.85 11.56
CA LEU A 60 2.07 -14.05 10.73
C LEU A 60 3.34 -14.90 10.71
N ARG A 61 4.32 -14.67 11.61
CA ARG A 61 5.49 -15.56 11.75
C ARG A 61 5.03 -16.91 12.32
N PRO A 62 5.59 -18.05 11.85
CA PRO A 62 6.77 -18.19 10.99
C PRO A 62 6.51 -18.02 9.48
N GLY A 63 5.29 -17.68 9.05
CA GLY A 63 4.94 -17.42 7.66
C GLY A 63 5.65 -16.22 7.03
N ARG A 64 5.58 -16.15 5.70
CA ARG A 64 6.27 -15.16 4.86
C ARG A 64 5.27 -14.41 3.99
N LEU A 65 5.19 -13.08 4.18
CA LEU A 65 4.39 -12.18 3.35
C LEU A 65 5.27 -11.43 2.35
N ILE A 66 5.10 -11.75 1.07
CA ILE A 66 5.86 -11.18 -0.06
C ILE A 66 4.95 -10.21 -0.83
N CYS A 67 5.38 -8.94 -0.91
CA CYS A 67 4.73 -7.91 -1.72
C CYS A 67 5.69 -7.54 -2.85
N ALA A 68 5.36 -7.92 -4.07
CA ALA A 68 6.22 -7.72 -5.24
C ALA A 68 5.41 -7.25 -6.44
N LYS A 69 6.10 -6.91 -7.54
CA LYS A 69 5.41 -6.56 -8.78
C LYS A 69 4.68 -7.79 -9.32
N ASN A 70 3.42 -7.64 -9.74
CA ASN A 70 2.59 -8.76 -10.22
C ASN A 70 3.29 -9.64 -11.25
N LYS A 71 3.95 -9.05 -12.25
CA LYS A 71 4.71 -9.81 -13.26
C LYS A 71 5.88 -10.60 -12.69
N VAL A 72 6.52 -10.14 -11.63
CA VAL A 72 7.60 -10.88 -10.96
C VAL A 72 7.03 -12.06 -10.19
N MET A 73 5.89 -11.89 -9.50
CA MET A 73 5.21 -12.98 -8.82
C MET A 73 4.69 -14.03 -9.81
N GLN A 74 4.06 -13.60 -10.90
CA GLN A 74 3.60 -14.49 -11.98
C GLN A 74 4.75 -15.29 -12.60
N LEU A 75 5.90 -14.65 -12.84
CA LEU A 75 7.09 -15.31 -13.37
C LEU A 75 7.68 -16.30 -12.35
N ALA A 76 7.66 -15.96 -11.06
CA ALA A 76 8.19 -16.82 -10.01
C ALA A 76 7.36 -18.09 -9.83
N LEU A 77 6.04 -17.98 -9.89
CA LEU A 77 5.08 -19.08 -9.77
C LEU A 77 4.99 -19.96 -11.03
N GLY A 78 5.23 -19.37 -12.21
CA GLY A 78 5.01 -19.98 -13.51
C GLY A 78 3.65 -19.56 -14.10
N THR A 79 3.65 -19.19 -15.38
CA THR A 79 2.42 -18.77 -16.10
C THR A 79 1.79 -19.89 -16.93
N THR A 80 2.54 -20.97 -17.16
CA THR A 80 2.14 -22.15 -17.93
C THR A 80 2.36 -23.39 -17.08
N LYS A 81 1.63 -24.48 -17.38
CA LYS A 81 1.79 -25.78 -16.73
C LYS A 81 3.20 -26.36 -16.84
N GLU A 82 3.94 -26.02 -17.89
CA GLU A 82 5.30 -26.54 -18.12
C GLU A 82 6.36 -25.81 -17.29
N CYS A 83 6.08 -24.59 -16.83
CA CYS A 83 7.00 -23.75 -16.09
C CYS A 83 6.55 -23.53 -14.64
N GLU A 84 5.57 -24.29 -14.16
CA GLU A 84 5.05 -24.15 -12.80
C GLU A 84 6.02 -24.73 -11.77
N CYS A 85 6.21 -24.02 -10.66
CA CYS A 85 7.10 -24.48 -9.60
C CYS A 85 6.51 -25.63 -8.77
N GLN A 86 5.18 -25.68 -8.70
CA GLN A 86 4.43 -26.78 -8.10
C GLN A 86 3.11 -26.97 -8.87
N ASP A 87 2.56 -28.17 -8.74
CA ASP A 87 1.33 -28.57 -9.41
C ASP A 87 0.17 -27.58 -9.15
N ASN A 88 -0.46 -27.11 -10.22
CA ASN A 88 -1.60 -26.19 -10.23
C ASN A 88 -1.32 -24.75 -9.78
N VAL A 89 -0.06 -24.37 -9.52
CA VAL A 89 0.27 -23.02 -9.06
C VAL A 89 0.07 -21.96 -10.15
N HIS A 90 0.13 -22.34 -11.43
CA HIS A 90 -0.19 -21.45 -12.56
C HIS A 90 -1.57 -20.79 -12.44
N LYS A 91 -2.55 -21.47 -11.85
CA LYS A 91 -3.91 -20.93 -11.63
C LYS A 91 -3.88 -19.71 -10.70
N ILE A 92 -3.02 -19.74 -9.68
CA ILE A 92 -2.87 -18.60 -8.76
C ILE A 92 -2.18 -17.45 -9.48
N ALA A 93 -1.18 -17.73 -10.32
CA ALA A 93 -0.51 -16.71 -11.12
C ALA A 93 -1.49 -15.95 -12.05
N GLU A 94 -2.45 -16.64 -12.65
CA GLU A 94 -3.51 -16.03 -13.48
C GLU A 94 -4.41 -15.08 -12.69
N MET A 95 -4.71 -15.38 -11.42
CA MET A 95 -5.55 -14.55 -10.55
C MET A 95 -4.85 -13.26 -10.06
N ILE A 96 -3.51 -13.17 -10.16
CA ILE A 96 -2.75 -12.00 -9.69
C ILE A 96 -3.10 -10.77 -10.55
N SER A 97 -3.86 -9.84 -9.96
CA SER A 97 -4.26 -8.59 -10.60
C SER A 97 -4.42 -7.47 -9.58
N GLY A 98 -4.16 -6.22 -9.97
CA GLY A 98 -4.25 -5.07 -9.04
C GLY A 98 -3.16 -5.08 -7.96
N HIS A 99 -3.52 -4.67 -6.75
CA HIS A 99 -2.62 -4.63 -5.59
C HIS A 99 -2.69 -5.95 -4.82
N CYS A 100 -1.72 -6.84 -5.08
CA CYS A 100 -1.68 -8.16 -4.46
C CYS A 100 -0.41 -8.42 -3.65
N ALA A 101 -0.52 -9.34 -2.70
CA ALA A 101 0.59 -9.96 -1.99
C ALA A 101 0.41 -11.48 -1.91
N LEU A 102 1.53 -12.19 -1.83
CA LEU A 102 1.54 -13.63 -1.56
C LEU A 102 1.89 -13.87 -0.10
N LEU A 103 1.09 -14.69 0.57
CA LEU A 103 1.33 -15.15 1.93
C LEU A 103 1.59 -16.65 1.92
N PHE A 104 2.76 -17.04 2.41
CA PHE A 104 3.15 -18.43 2.62
C PHE A 104 3.09 -18.73 4.11
N THR A 105 2.35 -19.75 4.53
CA THR A 105 2.18 -20.11 5.94
C THR A 105 1.69 -21.54 6.09
N ASP A 106 1.94 -22.15 7.24
CA ASP A 106 1.39 -23.48 7.59
C ASP A 106 0.05 -23.37 8.34
N GLN A 107 -0.40 -22.15 8.65
CA GLN A 107 -1.66 -21.89 9.35
C GLN A 107 -2.88 -22.28 8.51
N SER A 108 -3.97 -22.63 9.20
CA SER A 108 -5.22 -23.03 8.56
C SER A 108 -5.91 -21.84 7.88
N PRO A 109 -6.75 -22.07 6.84
CA PRO A 109 -7.46 -20.98 6.18
C PRO A 109 -8.36 -20.23 7.17
N ALA A 110 -8.98 -20.93 8.12
CA ALA A 110 -9.81 -20.33 9.16
C ALA A 110 -9.02 -19.36 10.06
N ASP A 111 -7.78 -19.72 10.44
CA ASP A 111 -6.93 -18.85 11.27
C ASP A 111 -6.49 -17.60 10.50
N VAL A 112 -6.18 -17.75 9.21
CA VAL A 112 -5.77 -16.64 8.35
C VAL A 112 -6.95 -15.70 8.09
N GLU A 113 -8.13 -16.25 7.81
CA GLU A 113 -9.35 -15.47 7.58
C GLU A 113 -9.78 -14.70 8.83
N SER A 114 -9.79 -15.36 10.00
CA SER A 114 -10.11 -14.71 11.28
C SER A 114 -9.13 -13.58 11.61
N PHE A 115 -7.83 -13.81 11.39
CA PHE A 115 -6.81 -12.79 11.58
C PHE A 115 -7.06 -11.53 10.74
N PHE A 116 -7.35 -11.68 9.44
CA PHE A 116 -7.62 -10.54 8.56
C PHE A 116 -9.02 -9.93 8.75
N ALA A 117 -9.98 -10.67 9.31
CA ALA A 117 -11.26 -10.14 9.73
C ALA A 117 -11.11 -9.19 10.92
N GLU A 118 -10.29 -9.55 11.90
CA GLU A 118 -10.03 -8.76 13.11
C GLU A 118 -9.07 -7.60 12.85
N TYR A 119 -8.02 -7.81 12.04
CA TYR A 119 -6.99 -6.81 11.82
C TYR A 119 -7.40 -5.76 10.79
N ARG A 120 -8.14 -4.74 11.23
CA ARG A 120 -8.57 -3.59 10.41
C ARG A 120 -8.09 -2.27 11.01
N PRO A 121 -6.84 -1.85 10.75
CA PRO A 121 -6.35 -0.58 11.25
C PRO A 121 -7.09 0.60 10.61
N ILE A 122 -7.41 1.63 11.41
CA ILE A 122 -8.01 2.87 10.94
C ILE A 122 -6.93 3.73 10.30
N ASP A 123 -7.26 4.33 9.15
CA ASP A 123 -6.32 5.15 8.42
C ASP A 123 -7.00 6.28 7.64
N PHE A 124 -6.23 7.31 7.30
CA PHE A 124 -6.67 8.41 6.44
C PHE A 124 -7.08 7.90 5.06
N ALA A 125 -8.16 8.48 4.53
CA ALA A 125 -8.67 8.17 3.21
C ALA A 125 -7.66 8.55 2.11
N ARG A 126 -7.59 7.75 1.04
CA ARG A 126 -6.88 8.10 -0.18
C ARG A 126 -7.81 8.78 -1.15
N SER A 127 -7.25 9.63 -2.01
CA SER A 127 -7.99 10.18 -3.14
C SER A 127 -8.57 9.06 -3.99
N GLY A 128 -9.84 9.21 -4.39
CA GLY A 128 -10.60 8.19 -5.12
C GLY A 128 -11.28 7.13 -4.25
N ALA A 129 -11.05 7.11 -2.93
CA ALA A 129 -11.77 6.21 -2.04
C ALA A 129 -13.22 6.66 -1.83
N THR A 130 -14.17 5.72 -1.82
CA THR A 130 -15.57 5.99 -1.50
C THR A 130 -15.70 6.34 -0.02
N ALA A 131 -16.33 7.48 0.28
CA ALA A 131 -16.58 7.91 1.65
C ALA A 131 -17.57 6.98 2.35
N LYS A 132 -17.18 6.41 3.50
CA LYS A 132 -18.06 5.57 4.32
C LYS A 132 -19.02 6.38 5.20
N HIS A 133 -18.64 7.62 5.50
CA HIS A 133 -19.37 8.53 6.37
C HIS A 133 -19.34 9.93 5.79
N GLU A 134 -20.42 10.66 6.00
CA GLU A 134 -20.49 12.08 5.70
C GLU A 134 -19.77 12.87 6.79
N VAL A 135 -18.96 13.87 6.38
CA VAL A 135 -18.24 14.75 7.30
C VAL A 135 -18.77 16.15 7.11
N ILE A 136 -19.49 16.67 8.11
CA ILE A 136 -20.07 18.01 8.10
C ILE A 136 -19.27 18.88 9.08
N LEU A 137 -18.70 19.97 8.57
CA LEU A 137 -18.03 20.95 9.41
C LEU A 137 -19.05 21.95 9.96
N PRO A 138 -19.13 22.15 11.30
CA PRO A 138 -20.02 23.15 11.87
C PRO A 138 -19.55 24.57 11.53
N LYS A 139 -20.49 25.52 11.53
CA LYS A 139 -20.16 26.94 11.35
C LYS A 139 -19.48 27.50 12.61
N GLY A 140 -18.58 28.46 12.43
CA GLY A 140 -17.95 29.21 13.53
C GLY A 140 -16.44 28.98 13.65
N ILE A 141 -15.79 29.80 14.48
CA ILE A 141 -14.34 29.82 14.68
C ILE A 141 -13.87 28.52 15.36
N ASP A 142 -14.71 27.96 16.24
CA ASP A 142 -14.42 26.74 17.00
C ASP A 142 -14.16 25.51 16.12
N ALA A 143 -14.74 25.49 14.91
CA ALA A 143 -14.56 24.39 13.95
C ALA A 143 -13.11 24.26 13.46
N LEU A 144 -12.37 25.38 13.42
CA LEU A 144 -10.99 25.46 12.92
C LEU A 144 -9.99 25.89 13.99
N ALA A 145 -10.42 26.07 15.25
CA ALA A 145 -9.58 26.57 16.35
C ALA A 145 -8.34 25.70 16.63
N LYS A 146 -8.38 24.41 16.27
CA LYS A 146 -7.26 23.46 16.43
C LYS A 146 -6.26 23.50 15.27
N LEU A 147 -6.57 24.19 14.17
CA LEU A 147 -5.73 24.28 12.99
C LEU A 147 -4.88 25.56 13.04
N PRO A 148 -3.60 25.51 12.65
CA PRO A 148 -2.78 26.69 12.59
C PRO A 148 -3.25 27.63 11.47
N HIS A 149 -3.12 28.94 11.67
CA HIS A 149 -3.53 29.96 10.71
C HIS A 149 -2.88 29.80 9.32
N SER A 150 -1.67 29.23 9.26
CA SER A 150 -0.97 28.97 7.99
C SER A 150 -1.70 28.02 7.03
N VAL A 151 -2.64 27.21 7.53
CA VAL A 151 -3.39 26.22 6.74
C VAL A 151 -4.65 26.86 6.11
N GLU A 152 -5.03 28.07 6.53
CA GLU A 152 -6.19 28.81 6.02
C GLU A 152 -6.17 28.94 4.49
N ALA A 153 -5.03 29.39 3.93
CA ALA A 153 -4.87 29.55 2.50
C ALA A 153 -5.07 28.21 1.73
N GLN A 154 -4.64 27.09 2.33
CA GLN A 154 -4.84 25.76 1.75
C GLN A 154 -6.30 25.31 1.82
N LEU A 155 -7.00 25.57 2.93
CA LEU A 155 -8.43 25.25 3.07
C LEU A 155 -9.26 26.02 2.04
N ARG A 156 -8.94 27.30 1.83
CA ARG A 156 -9.58 28.13 0.81
C ARG A 156 -9.38 27.57 -0.59
N GLN A 157 -8.17 27.10 -0.92
CA GLN A 157 -7.89 26.41 -2.19
C GLN A 157 -8.68 25.11 -2.34
N LEU A 158 -8.99 24.41 -1.24
CA LEU A 158 -9.79 23.20 -1.21
C LEU A 158 -11.31 23.47 -1.28
N GLY A 159 -11.73 24.74 -1.39
CA GLY A 159 -13.13 25.13 -1.56
C GLY A 159 -13.87 25.42 -0.25
N LEU A 160 -13.17 25.46 0.90
CA LEU A 160 -13.77 25.90 2.16
C LEU A 160 -13.87 27.43 2.19
N PRO A 161 -15.05 28.02 2.43
CA PRO A 161 -15.22 29.46 2.53
C PRO A 161 -14.73 29.96 3.90
N THR A 162 -13.41 30.08 4.06
CA THR A 162 -12.75 30.62 5.25
C THR A 162 -12.48 32.12 5.12
N ALA A 163 -12.68 32.86 6.21
CA ALA A 163 -12.30 34.26 6.35
C ALA A 163 -11.53 34.43 7.66
N GLU A 164 -10.47 35.22 7.65
CA GLU A 164 -9.79 35.61 8.89
C GLU A 164 -10.68 36.64 9.59
N GLY A 165 -11.29 36.24 10.71
CA GLY A 165 -12.04 37.16 11.56
C GLY A 165 -11.07 38.14 12.22
N CYS A 166 -11.30 39.44 12.03
CA CYS A 166 -10.73 40.45 12.90
C CYS A 166 -11.24 40.14 14.31
N GLN A 167 -10.36 39.89 15.27
CA GLN A 167 -10.78 39.80 16.67
C GLN A 167 -11.29 41.19 17.05
N ASP A 168 -12.61 41.37 17.10
CA ASP A 168 -13.21 42.60 17.62
C ASP A 168 -12.75 42.77 19.09
N PRO A 169 -11.98 43.82 19.43
CA PRO A 169 -11.44 43.99 20.78
C PRO A 169 -12.48 44.39 21.83
N PHE A 170 -13.78 44.32 21.53
CA PHE A 170 -14.87 44.84 22.36
C PHE A 170 -15.97 43.83 22.69
N ALA A 171 -15.76 42.52 22.48
CA ALA A 171 -16.65 41.49 23.03
C ALA A 171 -16.13 41.01 24.40
N GLY A 172 -16.36 41.83 25.42
CA GLY A 172 -16.11 41.53 26.84
C GLY A 172 -17.17 42.17 27.70
#